data_AF-A0A150HJY2-F1
#
_entry.id   AF-A0A150HJY2-F1
#
_cell.length_a   1.000
_cell.length_b   1.000
_cell.length_c   1.000
_cell.angle_alpha   90.00
_cell.angle_beta   90.00
_cell.angle_gamma   90.00
#
_symmetry.space_group_name_H-M   'P 1'
#
loop_
_entity.id
_entity.type
_entity.pdbx_description
1 polymer ?
#
loop_
_entity_poly.entity_id
_entity_poly.type
_entity_poly.pdbx_seq_one_letter_code
_entity_poly.pdbx_strand_id
1 'polypeptide(L)'
;MKVDWDHLQFFLVLARTKTLTNAARVIGVEHSTVARRIQALELTLGTTLFKREASGYELTMEGLALVPRVEQMEQAFLQIEKPHQPLQGRVRIGTPEGFGTAFLARLLAEFSIHYPLLTIDLIPVPKMIKLSHREADIVVSIDRPTSGPYIITRLSDYSLKIYGSKNYLAQNPPIRRLEDLTQHRFVNYIDDLVYSPELYCLERLPLKLTANFRSSSILAQQIAVSAGAGLAILPKFLAHDKTELNDVLAEQVRFNHTFWMLTFVDLQHEPRIKLVWDYLRKQADKYQHLLVD
;
A
#
# COMPACT_ATOMS: atom_id res chain seq x y z
N MET A 1 14.40 33.68 11.04
CA MET A 1 15.24 32.93 12.00
C MET A 1 15.15 31.46 11.67
N LYS A 2 16.27 30.73 11.70
CA LYS A 2 16.33 29.30 11.33
C LYS A 2 16.32 28.48 12.61
N VAL A 3 15.45 27.48 12.70
CA VAL A 3 15.46 26.51 13.81
C VAL A 3 16.77 25.72 13.73
N ASP A 4 17.50 25.70 14.85
CA ASP A 4 18.77 24.99 14.98
C ASP A 4 18.52 23.54 15.39
N TRP A 5 19.13 22.60 14.66
CA TRP A 5 18.98 21.16 14.92
C TRP A 5 19.46 20.80 16.32
N ASP A 6 20.55 21.43 16.79
CA ASP A 6 21.08 21.17 18.11
C ASP A 6 20.01 21.44 19.18
N HIS A 7 19.23 22.52 19.04
CA HIS A 7 18.21 22.86 20.05
C HIS A 7 17.05 21.87 20.05
N LEU A 8 16.71 21.28 18.90
CA LEU A 8 15.71 20.22 18.79
C LEU A 8 16.19 18.92 19.47
N GLN A 9 17.49 18.62 19.42
CA GLN A 9 18.06 17.50 20.17
C GLN A 9 17.92 17.71 21.69
N PHE A 10 18.24 18.92 22.19
CA PHE A 10 18.02 19.28 23.61
C PHE A 10 16.55 19.12 24.02
N PHE A 11 15.62 19.58 23.17
CA PHE A 11 14.18 19.41 23.37
C PHE A 11 13.78 17.94 23.51
N LEU A 12 14.20 17.10 22.57
CA LEU A 12 13.80 15.68 22.56
C LEU A 12 14.37 14.92 23.77
N VAL A 13 15.61 15.21 24.16
CA VAL A 13 16.22 14.60 25.35
C VAL A 13 15.51 15.06 26.64
N LEU A 14 15.15 16.35 26.76
CA LEU A 14 14.41 16.84 27.93
C LEU A 14 13.00 16.24 27.99
N ALA A 15 12.31 16.11 26.84
CA ALA A 15 11.00 15.45 26.76
C ALA A 15 11.04 14.01 27.28
N ARG A 16 12.12 13.26 26.98
CA ARG A 16 12.32 11.88 27.43
C ARG A 16 12.73 11.77 28.90
N THR A 17 13.58 12.67 29.37
CA THR A 17 14.22 12.58 30.70
C THR A 17 13.50 13.37 31.80
N LYS A 18 12.55 14.25 31.43
CA LYS A 18 11.67 15.08 32.28
C LYS A 18 12.35 16.05 33.24
N THR A 19 13.68 16.03 33.37
CA THR A 19 14.42 16.94 34.25
C THR A 19 15.66 17.48 33.54
N LEU A 20 15.99 18.75 33.77
CA LEU A 20 17.19 19.38 33.20
C LEU A 20 18.46 18.66 33.62
N THR A 21 18.54 18.17 34.86
CA THR A 21 19.71 17.45 35.37
C THR A 21 19.92 16.12 34.66
N ASN A 22 18.85 15.35 34.40
CA ASN A 22 18.98 14.10 33.66
C ASN A 22 19.27 14.36 32.18
N ALA A 23 18.62 15.36 31.57
CA ALA A 23 18.91 15.75 30.19
C ALA A 23 20.36 16.17 30.01
N ALA A 24 20.87 16.99 30.94
CA ALA A 24 22.25 17.45 30.99
C ALA A 24 23.24 16.27 31.10
N ARG A 25 22.94 15.28 31.95
CA ARG A 25 23.74 14.06 32.09
C ARG A 25 23.77 13.24 30.80
N VAL A 26 22.64 13.10 30.11
CA VAL A 26 22.55 12.34 28.84
C VAL A 26 23.35 13.01 27.73
N ILE A 27 23.32 14.35 27.66
CA ILE A 27 24.00 15.11 26.61
C ILE A 27 25.48 15.36 26.95
N GLY A 28 25.85 15.32 28.23
CA GLY A 28 27.22 15.63 28.69
C GLY A 28 27.50 17.12 28.83
N VAL A 29 26.51 17.91 29.26
CA VAL A 29 26.64 19.37 29.47
C VAL A 29 26.09 19.81 30.82
N GLU A 30 26.19 21.09 31.15
CA GLU A 30 25.57 21.69 32.34
C GLU A 30 24.06 21.89 32.17
N HIS A 31 23.30 21.77 33.25
CA HIS A 31 21.83 21.95 33.25
C HIS A 31 21.40 23.35 32.80
N SER A 32 22.22 24.38 33.06
CA SER A 32 22.01 25.75 32.57
C SER A 32 22.11 25.85 31.05
N THR A 33 22.94 25.02 30.42
CA THR A 33 23.05 24.93 28.96
C THR A 33 21.78 24.35 28.35
N VAL A 34 21.23 23.28 28.94
CA VAL A 34 19.96 22.70 28.50
C VAL A 34 18.85 23.75 28.58
N ALA A 35 18.70 24.43 29.71
CA ALA A 35 17.69 25.47 29.89
C ALA A 35 17.80 26.59 28.85
N ARG A 36 19.01 27.09 28.60
CA ARG A 36 19.26 28.14 27.59
C ARG A 36 18.90 27.69 26.17
N ARG A 37 19.19 26.43 25.82
CA ARG A 37 18.87 25.87 24.49
C ARG A 37 17.38 25.69 24.28
N ILE A 38 16.65 25.25 25.31
CA ILE A 38 15.17 25.17 25.26
C ILE A 38 14.56 26.57 25.09
N GLN A 39 15.01 27.55 25.87
CA GLN A 39 14.51 28.93 25.75
C GLN A 39 14.77 29.51 24.36
N ALA A 40 15.95 29.26 23.77
CA ALA A 40 16.26 29.71 22.42
C ALA A 40 15.36 29.06 21.36
N LEU A 41 15.01 27.78 21.54
CA LEU A 41 14.07 27.08 20.67
C LEU A 41 12.67 27.66 20.78
N GLU A 42 12.17 27.85 21.99
CA GLU A 42 10.84 28.43 22.27
C GLU A 42 10.73 29.84 21.70
N LEU A 43 11.77 30.66 21.86
CA LEU A 43 11.87 32.00 21.27
C LEU A 43 11.81 31.95 19.74
N THR A 44 12.49 30.98 19.13
CA THR A 44 12.55 30.83 17.67
C THR A 44 11.21 30.37 17.09
N LEU A 45 10.50 29.49 17.80
CA LEU A 45 9.19 28.98 17.39
C LEU A 45 8.03 29.91 17.80
N GLY A 46 8.29 30.87 18.69
CA GLY A 46 7.28 31.78 19.23
C GLY A 46 6.26 31.08 20.14
N THR A 47 6.61 29.93 20.72
CA THR A 47 5.71 29.16 21.59
C THR A 47 6.46 28.46 22.72
N THR A 48 5.80 28.31 23.88
CA THR A 48 6.32 27.52 25.00
C THR A 48 6.08 26.04 24.76
N LEU A 49 7.14 25.25 24.83
CA LEU A 49 7.13 23.80 24.60
C LEU A 49 7.07 23.01 25.91
N PHE A 50 7.53 23.60 27.01
CA PHE A 50 7.47 23.01 28.33
C PHE A 50 6.82 23.91 29.37
N LYS A 51 6.18 23.28 30.37
CA LYS A 51 5.78 23.89 31.64
C LYS A 51 6.59 23.29 32.78
N ARG A 52 6.95 24.12 33.75
CA ARG A 52 7.66 23.70 34.95
C ARG A 52 6.67 23.30 36.02
N GLU A 53 6.81 22.08 36.51
CA GLU A 53 5.98 21.47 37.55
C GLU A 53 6.87 21.01 38.72
N ALA A 54 6.24 20.65 39.85
CA ALA A 54 6.98 20.15 41.02
C ALA A 54 7.78 18.86 40.73
N SER A 55 7.34 18.07 39.75
CA SER A 55 7.96 16.82 39.31
C SER A 55 9.02 16.99 38.21
N GLY A 56 9.17 18.20 37.65
CA GLY A 56 10.12 18.47 36.56
C GLY A 56 9.52 19.31 35.43
N TYR A 57 9.82 18.93 34.20
CA TYR A 57 9.36 19.59 32.97
C TYR A 57 8.34 18.70 32.28
N GLU A 58 7.14 19.24 32.06
CA GLU A 58 6.08 18.60 31.29
C GLU A 58 5.89 19.32 29.96
N LEU A 59 5.55 18.57 28.91
CA LEU A 59 5.28 19.15 27.60
C LEU A 59 3.96 19.92 27.60
N THR A 60 3.93 21.03 26.86
CA THR A 60 2.68 21.67 26.43
C THR A 60 2.02 20.89 25.29
N MET A 61 0.84 21.31 24.84
CA MET A 61 0.20 20.72 23.66
C MET A 61 1.08 20.87 22.40
N GLU A 62 1.73 22.01 22.27
CA GLU A 62 2.65 22.36 21.20
C GLU A 62 3.93 21.52 21.28
N GLY A 63 4.45 21.32 22.50
CA GLY A 63 5.56 20.40 22.77
C GLY A 63 5.21 18.97 22.35
N LEU A 64 4.06 18.44 22.78
CA LEU A 64 3.59 17.10 22.40
C LEU A 64 3.45 16.94 20.88
N ALA A 65 2.89 17.95 20.20
CA ALA A 65 2.75 17.94 18.74
C ALA A 65 4.09 18.01 18.00
N LEU A 66 5.15 18.54 18.64
CA LEU A 66 6.47 18.66 18.06
C LEU A 66 7.28 17.36 18.16
N VAL A 67 7.11 16.58 19.25
CA VAL A 67 7.84 15.31 19.48
C VAL A 67 7.92 14.41 18.24
N PRO A 68 6.82 13.98 17.59
CA PRO A 68 6.90 13.03 16.48
C PRO A 68 7.66 13.58 15.28
N ARG A 69 7.69 14.91 15.09
CA ARG A 69 8.44 15.55 14.00
C ARG A 69 9.94 15.52 14.28
N VAL A 70 10.34 15.79 15.52
CA VAL A 70 11.74 15.80 15.93
C VAL A 70 12.31 14.38 16.00
N GLU A 71 11.52 13.40 16.42
CA GLU A 71 11.91 11.98 16.37
C GLU A 71 12.18 11.51 14.93
N GLN A 72 11.38 11.93 13.96
CA GLN A 72 11.64 11.62 12.54
C GLN A 72 12.96 12.23 12.06
N MET A 73 13.28 13.44 12.49
CA MET A 73 14.56 14.07 12.15
C MET A 73 15.74 13.35 12.82
N GLU A 74 15.59 12.92 14.09
CA GLU A 74 16.61 12.14 14.81
C GLU A 74 16.88 10.82 14.06
N GLN A 75 15.82 10.13 13.63
CA GLN A 75 15.96 8.93 12.81
C GLN A 75 16.68 9.20 11.50
N ALA A 76 16.35 10.28 10.79
CA ALA A 76 17.02 10.65 9.54
C ALA A 76 18.51 10.97 9.76
N PHE A 77 18.86 11.68 10.84
CA PHE A 77 20.24 12.01 11.19
C PHE A 77 21.07 10.75 11.51
N LEU A 78 20.51 9.83 12.30
CA LEU A 78 21.16 8.56 12.63
C LEU A 78 21.43 7.66 11.40
N GLN A 79 20.74 7.90 10.28
CA GLN A 79 21.03 7.20 9.01
C GLN A 79 22.23 7.79 8.26
N ILE A 80 22.60 9.05 8.53
CA ILE A 80 23.76 9.71 7.91
C ILE A 80 25.07 9.12 8.44
N GLU A 81 25.13 8.80 9.74
CA GLU A 81 26.35 8.27 10.39
C GLU A 81 26.60 6.78 10.09
N LYS A 82 25.61 6.07 9.54
CA LYS A 82 25.76 4.66 9.16
C LYS A 82 26.41 4.54 7.78
N PRO A 83 27.37 3.61 7.59
CA PRO A 83 27.86 3.32 6.25
C PRO A 83 26.67 2.96 5.35
N HIS A 84 26.57 3.62 4.20
CA HIS A 84 25.47 3.44 3.26
C HIS A 84 25.51 2.01 2.72
N GLN A 85 24.75 1.11 3.32
CA GLN A 85 24.45 -0.18 2.71
C GLN A 85 23.34 0.06 1.69
N PRO A 86 23.59 -0.17 0.38
CA PRO A 86 22.63 0.19 -0.67
C PRO A 86 21.33 -0.63 -0.60
N LEU A 87 21.36 -1.78 0.07
CA LEU A 87 20.24 -2.72 0.20
C LEU A 87 19.68 -2.78 1.63
N GLN A 88 19.61 -1.63 2.30
CA GLN A 88 18.96 -1.50 3.60
C GLN A 88 17.85 -0.44 3.57
N GLY A 89 16.92 -0.55 4.52
CA GLY A 89 15.86 0.43 4.72
C GLY A 89 14.50 -0.08 4.28
N ARG A 90 13.61 0.83 3.89
CA ARG A 90 12.19 0.51 3.62
C ARG A 90 11.86 0.70 2.15
N VAL A 91 11.00 -0.17 1.62
CA VAL A 91 10.39 -0.06 0.29
C VAL A 91 8.88 -0.23 0.42
N ARG A 92 8.12 0.80 0.02
CA ARG A 92 6.66 0.83 0.07
C ARG A 92 6.08 0.51 -1.31
N ILE A 93 5.20 -0.48 -1.38
CA ILE A 93 4.63 -1.00 -2.63
C ILE A 93 3.11 -0.81 -2.60
N GLY A 94 2.61 0.15 -3.38
CA GLY A 94 1.16 0.35 -3.60
C GLY A 94 0.64 -0.56 -4.70
N THR A 95 -0.52 -1.17 -4.53
CA THR A 95 -1.04 -2.16 -5.49
C THR A 95 -2.56 -2.31 -5.41
N PRO A 96 -3.26 -2.74 -6.48
CA PRO A 96 -4.67 -3.08 -6.40
C PRO A 96 -4.87 -4.21 -5.38
N GLU A 97 -5.88 -4.08 -4.52
CA GLU A 97 -6.15 -4.97 -3.39
C GLU A 97 -5.99 -6.45 -3.71
N GLY A 98 -6.64 -6.92 -4.78
CA GLY A 98 -6.61 -8.33 -5.19
C GLY A 98 -5.22 -8.80 -5.59
N PHE A 99 -4.51 -8.04 -6.42
CA PHE A 99 -3.16 -8.41 -6.88
C PHE A 99 -2.14 -8.37 -5.73
N GLY A 100 -2.20 -7.34 -4.90
CA GLY A 100 -1.36 -7.23 -3.71
C GLY A 100 -1.55 -8.39 -2.75
N THR A 101 -2.79 -8.63 -2.36
CA THR A 101 -3.11 -9.59 -1.28
C THR A 101 -2.96 -11.04 -1.75
N ALA A 102 -3.49 -11.39 -2.92
CA ALA A 102 -3.57 -12.79 -3.35
C ALA A 102 -2.36 -13.24 -4.16
N PHE A 103 -1.63 -12.33 -4.80
CA PHE A 103 -0.48 -12.68 -5.64
C PHE A 103 0.85 -12.19 -5.03
N LEU A 104 0.99 -10.90 -4.75
CA LEU A 104 2.27 -10.34 -4.30
C LEU A 104 2.64 -10.68 -2.85
N ALA A 105 1.68 -10.79 -1.93
CA ALA A 105 1.96 -10.98 -0.51
C ALA A 105 2.85 -12.21 -0.23
N ARG A 106 2.54 -13.35 -0.85
CA ARG A 106 3.35 -14.58 -0.71
C ARG A 106 4.76 -14.40 -1.27
N LEU A 107 4.88 -13.75 -2.42
CA LEU A 107 6.16 -13.51 -3.09
C LEU A 107 7.04 -12.56 -2.26
N LEU A 108 6.46 -11.47 -1.77
CA LEU A 108 7.17 -10.48 -0.95
C LEU A 108 7.55 -11.02 0.43
N ALA A 109 6.79 -11.97 0.99
CA ALA A 109 7.20 -12.69 2.18
C ALA A 109 8.49 -13.51 1.94
N GLU A 110 8.56 -14.26 0.83
CA GLU A 110 9.77 -14.98 0.44
C GLU A 110 10.94 -14.01 0.19
N PHE A 111 10.70 -12.90 -0.49
CA PHE A 111 11.70 -11.86 -0.71
C PHE A 111 12.27 -11.31 0.60
N SER A 112 11.41 -11.03 1.58
CA SER A 112 11.81 -10.44 2.86
C SER A 112 12.69 -11.38 3.69
N ILE A 113 12.52 -12.70 3.54
CA ILE A 113 13.41 -13.70 4.16
C ILE A 113 14.82 -13.64 3.54
N HIS A 114 14.91 -13.43 2.22
CA HIS A 114 16.20 -13.34 1.51
C HIS A 114 16.92 -12.00 1.71
N TYR A 115 16.19 -10.93 2.00
CA TYR A 115 16.71 -9.58 2.21
C TYR A 115 16.29 -9.00 3.57
N PRO A 116 16.85 -9.51 4.69
CA PRO A 116 16.38 -9.19 6.04
C PRO A 116 16.64 -7.75 6.48
N LEU A 117 17.51 -7.01 5.77
CA LEU A 117 17.78 -5.59 6.02
C LEU A 117 16.81 -4.66 5.28
N LEU A 118 15.94 -5.21 4.43
CA LEU A 118 14.86 -4.50 3.77
C LEU A 118 13.54 -4.75 4.49
N THR A 119 12.85 -3.65 4.84
CA THR A 119 11.46 -3.68 5.28
C THR A 119 10.56 -3.45 4.06
N ILE A 120 9.67 -4.38 3.77
CA ILE A 120 8.68 -4.24 2.70
C ILE A 120 7.33 -3.84 3.30
N ASP A 121 6.85 -2.65 2.94
CA ASP A 121 5.49 -2.22 3.26
C ASP A 121 4.61 -2.49 2.03
N LEU A 122 3.79 -3.54 2.07
CA LEU A 122 2.79 -3.82 1.03
C LEU A 122 1.48 -3.08 1.37
N ILE A 123 0.99 -2.27 0.44
CA ILE A 123 -0.20 -1.42 0.61
C ILE A 123 -1.26 -1.84 -0.44
N PRO A 124 -2.01 -2.93 -0.17
CA PRO A 124 -3.07 -3.40 -1.05
C PRO A 124 -4.35 -2.61 -0.77
N VAL A 125 -4.69 -1.68 -1.65
CA VAL A 125 -5.92 -0.89 -1.52
C VAL A 125 -6.69 -0.90 -2.84
N PRO A 126 -8.04 -0.83 -2.82
CA PRO A 126 -8.82 -0.79 -4.05
C PRO A 126 -8.41 0.40 -4.93
N LYS A 127 -8.35 1.60 -4.36
CA LYS A 127 -7.91 2.81 -5.04
C LYS A 127 -6.70 3.41 -4.34
N MET A 128 -5.59 3.52 -5.04
CA MET A 128 -4.47 4.35 -4.61
C MET A 128 -4.82 5.82 -4.81
N ILE A 129 -4.97 6.57 -3.71
CA ILE A 129 -5.57 7.91 -3.74
C ILE A 129 -4.53 8.96 -4.18
N LYS A 130 -3.24 8.83 -3.82
CA LYS A 130 -2.17 9.70 -4.32
C LYS A 130 -0.81 8.99 -4.39
N LEU A 131 -0.10 9.20 -5.49
CA LEU A 131 1.34 9.00 -5.59
C LEU A 131 2.01 10.29 -5.11
N SER A 132 2.17 10.45 -3.80
CA SER A 132 3.13 11.40 -3.24
C SER A 132 4.43 10.65 -2.90
N HIS A 133 5.58 11.33 -2.86
CA HIS A 133 6.88 10.77 -2.45
C HIS A 133 6.90 10.11 -1.05
N ARG A 134 5.75 10.05 -0.37
CA ARG A 134 5.59 9.50 0.97
C ARG A 134 4.63 8.31 1.04
N GLU A 135 3.81 8.06 0.01
CA GLU A 135 2.75 7.04 0.08
C GLU A 135 3.20 5.69 -0.46
N ALA A 136 3.96 5.67 -1.56
CA ALA A 136 4.56 4.46 -2.14
C ALA A 136 5.80 4.79 -2.97
N ASP A 137 6.79 3.90 -2.94
CA ASP A 137 8.01 3.99 -3.77
C ASP A 137 7.80 3.31 -5.12
N ILE A 138 7.12 2.15 -5.12
CA ILE A 138 6.71 1.41 -6.32
C ILE A 138 5.19 1.27 -6.29
N VAL A 139 4.54 1.47 -7.44
CA VAL A 139 3.11 1.29 -7.58
C VAL A 139 2.77 0.38 -8.73
N VAL A 140 1.90 -0.58 -8.47
CA VAL A 140 1.20 -1.34 -9.49
C VAL A 140 -0.18 -0.71 -9.68
N SER A 141 -0.59 -0.51 -10.93
CA SER A 141 -1.86 0.12 -11.31
C SER A 141 -2.50 -0.63 -12.47
N ILE A 142 -3.84 -0.54 -12.57
CA ILE A 142 -4.58 -1.04 -13.75
C ILE A 142 -4.61 0.04 -14.83
N ASP A 143 -4.75 1.30 -14.42
CA ASP A 143 -4.70 2.44 -15.33
C ASP A 143 -3.25 2.87 -15.58
N ARG A 144 -2.92 3.18 -16.84
CA ARG A 144 -1.65 3.80 -17.19
C ARG A 144 -1.72 5.30 -16.88
N PRO A 145 -0.87 5.85 -15.98
CA PRO A 145 -0.82 7.28 -15.75
C PRO A 145 -0.45 8.04 -17.03
N THR A 146 -1.07 9.20 -17.24
CA THR A 146 -0.86 10.05 -18.42
C THR A 146 0.15 11.18 -18.17
N SER A 147 0.45 11.52 -16.92
CA SER A 147 1.37 12.60 -16.56
C SER A 147 2.04 12.37 -15.20
N GLY A 148 3.16 13.06 -14.99
CA GLY A 148 3.97 13.03 -13.76
C GLY A 148 5.42 12.64 -14.03
N PRO A 149 6.35 12.87 -13.08
CA PRO A 149 7.75 12.49 -13.21
C PRO A 149 7.92 11.00 -12.88
N TYR A 150 7.24 10.12 -13.62
CA TYR A 150 7.25 8.67 -13.38
C TYR A 150 8.01 7.93 -14.46
N ILE A 151 8.76 6.91 -14.04
CA ILE A 151 9.14 5.80 -14.92
C ILE A 151 7.99 4.81 -14.88
N ILE A 152 7.45 4.48 -16.05
CA ILE A 152 6.31 3.57 -16.20
C ILE A 152 6.75 2.41 -17.07
N THR A 153 6.46 1.19 -16.63
CA THR A 153 6.63 -0.02 -17.42
C THR A 153 5.39 -0.88 -17.36
N ARG A 154 5.19 -1.70 -18.39
CA ARG A 154 4.20 -2.76 -18.37
C ARG A 154 4.73 -3.87 -17.45
N LEU A 155 3.92 -4.31 -16.49
CA LEU A 155 4.28 -5.41 -15.59
C LEU A 155 3.81 -6.75 -16.15
N SER A 156 2.51 -6.92 -16.38
CA SER A 156 1.93 -8.12 -16.97
C SER A 156 0.49 -7.87 -17.41
N ASP A 157 -0.03 -8.71 -18.30
CA ASP A 157 -1.48 -8.81 -18.49
C ASP A 157 -2.10 -9.72 -17.43
N TYR A 158 -3.42 -9.58 -17.26
CA TYR A 158 -4.21 -10.53 -16.53
C TYR A 158 -5.60 -10.69 -17.16
N SER A 159 -6.14 -11.89 -17.05
CA SER A 159 -7.43 -12.26 -17.60
C SER A 159 -8.49 -12.34 -16.50
N LEU A 160 -9.70 -11.87 -16.82
CA LEU A 160 -10.89 -11.99 -16.00
C LEU A 160 -11.90 -12.86 -16.72
N LYS A 161 -12.55 -13.73 -15.95
CA LYS A 161 -13.62 -14.64 -16.42
C LYS A 161 -14.78 -14.61 -15.46
N ILE A 162 -15.91 -15.13 -15.93
CA ILE A 162 -17.07 -15.37 -15.07
C ILE A 162 -16.82 -16.64 -14.25
N TYR A 163 -16.99 -16.55 -12.93
CA TYR A 163 -16.91 -17.67 -12.01
C TYR A 163 -18.20 -17.81 -11.21
N GLY A 164 -18.56 -19.04 -10.90
CA GLY A 164 -19.60 -19.40 -9.94
C GLY A 164 -19.14 -20.57 -9.07
N SER A 165 -19.66 -20.69 -7.85
CA SER A 165 -19.37 -21.87 -7.04
C SER A 165 -20.07 -23.11 -7.60
N LYS A 166 -19.45 -24.27 -7.46
CA LYS A 166 -20.00 -25.58 -7.86
C LYS A 166 -21.41 -25.79 -7.31
N ASN A 167 -21.63 -25.44 -6.05
CA ASN A 167 -22.94 -25.56 -5.41
C ASN A 167 -23.99 -24.63 -6.03
N TYR A 168 -23.64 -23.36 -6.28
CA TYR A 168 -24.54 -22.43 -6.95
C TYR A 168 -24.89 -22.92 -8.36
N LEU A 169 -23.90 -23.34 -9.14
CA LEU A 169 -24.11 -23.84 -10.50
C LEU A 169 -24.97 -25.11 -10.55
N ALA A 170 -24.84 -26.00 -9.56
CA ALA A 170 -25.65 -27.22 -9.49
C ALA A 170 -27.13 -26.98 -9.15
N GLN A 171 -27.44 -25.87 -8.48
CA GLN A 171 -28.80 -25.54 -8.01
C GLN A 171 -29.56 -24.58 -8.95
N ASN A 172 -28.91 -24.07 -10.00
CA ASN A 172 -29.48 -23.07 -10.91
C ASN A 172 -29.47 -23.60 -12.36
N PRO A 173 -30.24 -22.96 -13.27
CA PRO A 173 -30.26 -23.36 -14.68
C PRO A 173 -28.85 -23.45 -15.30
N PRO A 174 -28.61 -24.38 -16.23
CA PRO A 174 -27.31 -24.53 -16.86
C PRO A 174 -26.97 -23.33 -17.76
N ILE A 175 -25.71 -22.90 -17.72
CA ILE A 175 -25.21 -21.79 -18.55
C ILE A 175 -24.44 -22.37 -19.73
N ARG A 176 -24.99 -22.26 -20.94
CA ARG A 176 -24.40 -22.78 -22.19
C ARG A 176 -24.08 -21.68 -23.19
N ARG A 177 -24.77 -20.54 -23.09
CA ARG A 177 -24.60 -19.37 -23.93
C ARG A 177 -24.77 -18.09 -23.11
N LEU A 178 -24.40 -16.97 -23.73
CA LEU A 178 -24.41 -15.68 -23.08
C LEU A 178 -25.78 -15.31 -22.49
N GLU A 179 -26.89 -15.54 -23.22
CA GLU A 179 -28.23 -15.14 -22.77
C GLU A 179 -28.67 -15.86 -21.48
N ASP A 180 -28.14 -17.04 -21.20
CA ASP A 180 -28.48 -17.81 -19.99
C ASP A 180 -28.07 -17.05 -18.73
N LEU A 181 -27.07 -16.16 -18.79
CA LEU A 181 -26.64 -15.31 -17.67
C LEU A 181 -27.77 -14.44 -17.11
N THR A 182 -28.80 -14.11 -17.90
CA THR A 182 -29.96 -13.32 -17.44
C THR A 182 -30.79 -14.04 -16.37
N GLN A 183 -30.63 -15.35 -16.22
CA GLN A 183 -31.32 -16.17 -15.21
C GLN A 183 -30.53 -16.28 -13.90
N HIS A 184 -29.36 -15.63 -13.81
CA HIS A 184 -28.46 -15.73 -12.68
C HIS A 184 -28.26 -14.41 -11.96
N ARG A 185 -28.06 -14.51 -10.65
CA ARG A 185 -27.65 -13.39 -9.80
C ARG A 185 -26.18 -13.09 -10.00
N PHE A 186 -25.82 -11.82 -9.91
CA PHE A 186 -24.43 -11.37 -9.99
C PHE A 186 -23.93 -10.75 -8.69
N VAL A 187 -22.63 -10.89 -8.50
CA VAL A 187 -21.78 -10.19 -7.56
C VAL A 187 -20.94 -9.21 -8.39
N ASN A 188 -20.95 -7.92 -8.05
CA ASN A 188 -20.20 -6.91 -8.80
C ASN A 188 -19.66 -5.79 -7.90
N TYR A 189 -19.01 -4.80 -8.48
CA TYR A 189 -18.63 -3.58 -7.77
C TYR A 189 -19.84 -2.70 -7.39
N ILE A 190 -19.62 -1.80 -6.43
CA ILE A 190 -20.53 -0.69 -6.13
C ILE A 190 -20.24 0.42 -7.15
N ASP A 191 -21.22 0.75 -7.99
CA ASP A 191 -21.07 1.69 -9.12
C ASP A 191 -20.35 2.99 -8.74
N ASP A 192 -20.76 3.64 -7.63
CA ASP A 192 -20.18 4.91 -7.18
C ASP A 192 -18.76 4.81 -6.58
N LEU A 193 -18.26 3.59 -6.34
CA LEU A 193 -16.93 3.33 -5.77
C LEU A 193 -15.95 2.70 -6.76
N VAL A 194 -16.38 2.43 -8.00
CA VAL A 194 -15.51 1.96 -9.07
C VAL A 194 -14.53 3.07 -9.45
N TYR A 195 -13.23 2.79 -9.38
CA TYR A 195 -12.19 3.81 -9.55
C TYR A 195 -11.51 3.79 -10.93
N SER A 196 -11.75 2.75 -11.74
CA SER A 196 -11.20 2.60 -13.09
C SER A 196 -12.31 2.12 -14.04
N PRO A 197 -12.41 2.69 -15.26
CA PRO A 197 -13.34 2.22 -16.28
C PRO A 197 -13.14 0.74 -16.66
N GLU A 198 -11.92 0.22 -16.52
CA GLU A 198 -11.61 -1.19 -16.86
C GLU A 198 -12.40 -2.17 -15.98
N LEU A 199 -12.80 -1.78 -14.77
CA LEU A 199 -13.53 -2.64 -13.84
C LEU A 199 -15.03 -2.81 -14.17
N TYR A 200 -15.59 -2.02 -15.09
CA TYR A 200 -16.99 -2.15 -15.55
C TYR A 200 -17.16 -3.32 -16.55
N CYS A 201 -16.67 -4.50 -16.20
CA CYS A 201 -16.71 -5.67 -17.08
C CYS A 201 -18.14 -6.20 -17.27
N LEU A 202 -19.00 -6.14 -16.24
CA LEU A 202 -20.36 -6.67 -16.30
C LEU A 202 -21.21 -5.86 -17.28
N GLU A 203 -21.04 -4.54 -17.27
CA GLU A 203 -21.75 -3.56 -18.08
C GLU A 203 -21.31 -3.60 -19.55
N ARG A 204 -20.12 -4.14 -19.83
CA ARG A 204 -19.60 -4.35 -21.19
C ARG A 204 -20.22 -5.57 -21.89
N LEU A 205 -20.93 -6.43 -21.16
CA LEU A 205 -21.68 -7.52 -21.77
C LEU A 205 -22.91 -6.96 -22.49
N PRO A 206 -23.30 -7.49 -23.66
CA PRO A 206 -24.49 -7.06 -24.41
C PRO A 206 -25.81 -7.53 -23.77
N LEU A 207 -25.91 -7.51 -22.43
CA LEU A 207 -27.03 -7.99 -21.64
C LEU A 207 -27.37 -7.00 -20.53
N LYS A 208 -28.65 -6.95 -20.15
CA LYS A 208 -29.09 -6.24 -18.95
C LYS A 208 -29.00 -7.16 -17.74
N LEU A 209 -27.86 -7.12 -17.06
CA LEU A 209 -27.60 -7.92 -15.86
C LEU A 209 -27.73 -7.06 -14.61
N THR A 210 -28.18 -7.66 -13.51
CA THR A 210 -28.29 -6.99 -12.21
C THR A 210 -27.43 -7.71 -11.18
N ALA A 211 -26.63 -6.94 -10.45
CA ALA A 211 -25.85 -7.45 -9.33
C ALA A 211 -26.66 -7.34 -8.05
N ASN A 212 -26.96 -8.48 -7.43
CA ASN A 212 -27.71 -8.58 -6.18
C ASN A 212 -26.81 -8.42 -4.94
N PHE A 213 -25.50 -8.61 -5.12
CA PHE A 213 -24.49 -8.34 -4.10
C PHE A 213 -23.44 -7.42 -4.70
N ARG A 214 -23.06 -6.37 -3.97
CA ARG A 214 -22.08 -5.39 -4.45
C ARG A 214 -21.03 -5.10 -3.38
N SER A 215 -19.77 -5.00 -3.79
CA SER A 215 -18.66 -4.64 -2.89
C SER A 215 -17.56 -3.87 -3.61
N SER A 216 -16.93 -2.91 -2.93
CA SER A 216 -15.72 -2.23 -3.41
C SER A 216 -14.47 -3.10 -3.34
N SER A 217 -14.51 -4.22 -2.60
CA SER A 217 -13.40 -5.17 -2.46
C SER A 217 -13.56 -6.37 -3.37
N ILE A 218 -12.54 -6.64 -4.19
CA ILE A 218 -12.56 -7.80 -5.10
C ILE A 218 -12.43 -9.12 -4.32
N LEU A 219 -11.78 -9.10 -3.17
CA LEU A 219 -11.68 -10.27 -2.29
C LEU A 219 -13.03 -10.60 -1.66
N ALA A 220 -13.79 -9.58 -1.23
CA ALA A 220 -15.15 -9.78 -0.74
C ALA A 220 -16.07 -10.36 -1.84
N GLN A 221 -15.93 -9.91 -3.08
CA GLN A 221 -16.65 -10.50 -4.22
C GLN A 221 -16.28 -11.98 -4.42
N GLN A 222 -14.98 -12.32 -4.42
CA GLN A 222 -14.52 -13.70 -4.54
C GLN A 222 -15.08 -14.60 -3.43
N ILE A 223 -15.05 -14.14 -2.18
CA ILE A 223 -15.61 -14.88 -1.03
C ILE A 223 -17.12 -15.07 -1.18
N ALA A 224 -17.85 -14.02 -1.59
CA ALA A 224 -19.30 -14.10 -1.79
C ALA A 224 -19.68 -15.11 -2.88
N VAL A 225 -18.94 -15.15 -4.00
CA VAL A 225 -19.15 -16.14 -5.07
C VAL A 225 -18.88 -17.55 -4.56
N SER A 226 -17.81 -17.74 -3.79
CA SER A 226 -17.46 -19.04 -3.20
C SER A 226 -18.55 -19.53 -2.24
N ALA A 227 -19.20 -18.61 -1.52
CA ALA A 227 -20.36 -18.88 -0.67
C ALA A 227 -21.68 -19.09 -1.45
N GLY A 228 -21.68 -18.95 -2.79
CA GLY A 228 -22.86 -19.18 -3.64
C GLY A 228 -23.80 -17.97 -3.80
N ALA A 229 -23.31 -16.75 -3.58
CA ALA A 229 -24.10 -15.53 -3.78
C ALA A 229 -24.55 -15.36 -5.25
N GLY A 230 -23.78 -15.88 -6.20
CA GLY A 230 -24.08 -15.78 -7.63
C GLY A 230 -22.84 -15.99 -8.48
N LEU A 231 -22.81 -15.32 -9.63
CA LEU A 231 -21.68 -15.24 -10.54
C LEU A 231 -20.89 -13.93 -10.33
N ALA A 232 -19.59 -13.93 -10.55
CA ALA A 232 -18.81 -12.68 -10.67
C ALA A 232 -17.78 -12.77 -11.79
N ILE A 233 -17.37 -11.61 -12.30
CA ILE A 233 -16.20 -11.50 -13.15
C ILE A 233 -14.98 -11.30 -12.25
N LEU A 234 -14.12 -12.31 -12.13
CA LEU A 234 -12.95 -12.30 -11.25
C LEU A 234 -11.66 -12.49 -12.05
N PRO A 235 -10.54 -11.89 -11.59
CA PRO A 235 -9.21 -12.26 -12.09
C PRO A 235 -8.92 -13.75 -11.91
N LYS A 236 -8.32 -14.39 -12.91
CA LYS A 236 -7.95 -15.81 -12.90
C LYS A 236 -7.15 -16.21 -11.65
N PHE A 237 -6.15 -15.41 -11.29
CA PHE A 237 -5.30 -15.70 -10.13
C PHE A 237 -6.07 -15.73 -8.79
N LEU A 238 -7.22 -15.06 -8.68
CA LEU A 238 -8.06 -15.13 -7.47
C LEU A 238 -8.88 -16.42 -7.38
N ALA A 239 -9.17 -17.04 -8.53
CA ALA A 239 -9.92 -18.28 -8.61
C ALA A 239 -9.02 -19.52 -8.68
N HIS A 240 -7.72 -19.37 -9.00
CA HIS A 240 -6.81 -20.49 -9.27
C HIS A 240 -6.77 -21.55 -8.16
N ASP A 241 -6.62 -21.14 -6.90
CA ASP A 241 -6.55 -22.04 -5.76
C ASP A 241 -7.94 -22.40 -5.17
N LYS A 242 -9.03 -22.01 -5.84
CA LYS A 242 -10.41 -22.16 -5.35
C LYS A 242 -11.10 -23.31 -6.05
N THR A 243 -10.87 -24.52 -5.53
CA THR A 243 -11.46 -25.75 -6.09
C THR A 243 -12.99 -25.76 -6.10
N GLU A 244 -13.64 -24.91 -5.31
CA GLU A 244 -15.08 -24.71 -5.26
C GLU A 244 -15.61 -23.82 -6.39
N LEU A 245 -14.76 -23.07 -7.08
CA LEU A 245 -15.14 -22.19 -8.18
C LEU A 245 -14.90 -22.89 -9.53
N ASN A 246 -15.85 -22.71 -10.44
CA ASN A 246 -15.71 -23.10 -11.84
C ASN A 246 -15.84 -21.85 -12.72
N ASP A 247 -15.08 -21.82 -13.81
CA ASP A 247 -15.29 -20.83 -14.86
C ASP A 247 -16.54 -21.16 -15.66
N VAL A 248 -17.18 -20.10 -16.16
CA VAL A 248 -18.45 -20.16 -16.88
C VAL A 248 -18.24 -19.47 -18.22
N LEU A 249 -18.66 -20.11 -19.31
CA LEU A 249 -18.47 -19.60 -20.68
C LEU A 249 -17.01 -19.27 -21.01
N ALA A 250 -16.06 -20.10 -20.56
CA ALA A 250 -14.62 -19.85 -20.64
C ALA A 250 -14.10 -19.45 -22.04
N GLU A 251 -14.71 -20.00 -23.09
CA GLU A 251 -14.34 -19.72 -24.48
C GLU A 251 -15.04 -18.48 -25.07
N GLN A 252 -16.14 -18.02 -24.46
CA GLN A 252 -16.97 -16.94 -25.01
C GLN A 252 -16.76 -15.60 -24.28
N VAL A 253 -16.46 -15.62 -22.98
CA VAL A 253 -16.36 -14.41 -22.16
C VAL A 253 -15.01 -14.34 -21.45
N ARG A 254 -14.17 -13.40 -21.90
CA ARG A 254 -12.89 -13.07 -21.29
C ARG A 254 -12.61 -11.58 -21.44
N PHE A 255 -12.14 -10.97 -20.36
CA PHE A 255 -11.59 -9.61 -20.36
C PHE A 255 -10.10 -9.69 -20.10
N ASN A 256 -9.33 -8.87 -20.82
CA ASN A 256 -7.89 -8.77 -20.62
C ASN A 256 -7.57 -7.33 -20.22
N HIS A 257 -6.84 -7.18 -19.12
CA HIS A 257 -6.33 -5.91 -18.63
C HIS A 257 -4.82 -6.02 -18.41
N THR A 258 -4.19 -4.87 -18.23
CA THR A 258 -2.75 -4.77 -18.00
C THR A 258 -2.49 -4.19 -16.62
N PHE A 259 -1.60 -4.84 -15.86
CA PHE A 259 -0.93 -4.19 -14.74
C PHE A 259 0.26 -3.37 -15.26
N TRP A 260 0.28 -2.10 -14.89
CA TRP A 260 1.39 -1.18 -15.06
C TRP A 260 2.15 -1.09 -13.75
N MET A 261 3.47 -0.95 -13.82
CA MET A 261 4.32 -0.69 -12.67
C MET A 261 5.04 0.63 -12.86
N LEU A 262 5.08 1.44 -11.82
CA LEU A 262 5.60 2.80 -11.86
C LEU A 262 6.37 3.17 -10.60
N THR A 263 7.37 4.04 -10.76
CA THR A 263 8.19 4.63 -9.69
C THR A 263 8.51 6.08 -10.06
N PHE A 264 8.84 6.91 -9.09
CA PHE A 264 9.35 8.25 -9.38
C PHE A 264 10.74 8.19 -10.06
N VAL A 265 11.01 9.15 -10.95
CA VAL A 265 12.26 9.24 -11.74
C VAL A 265 13.51 9.39 -10.86
N ASP A 266 13.40 10.06 -9.72
CA ASP A 266 14.48 10.22 -8.73
C ASP A 266 14.81 8.91 -8.02
N LEU A 267 13.80 8.08 -7.75
CA LEU A 267 13.96 6.78 -7.10
C LEU A 267 14.47 5.66 -8.02
N GLN A 268 14.50 5.86 -9.34
CA GLN A 268 14.82 4.77 -10.28
C GLN A 268 16.24 4.19 -10.11
N HIS A 269 17.18 4.99 -9.58
CA HIS A 269 18.56 4.60 -9.36
C HIS A 269 18.83 4.11 -7.93
N GLU A 270 17.84 4.20 -7.04
CA GLU A 270 17.98 3.72 -5.66
C GLU A 270 18.11 2.19 -5.66
N PRO A 271 19.24 1.63 -5.19
CA PRO A 271 19.52 0.21 -5.37
C PRO A 271 18.45 -0.71 -4.76
N ARG A 272 17.88 -0.35 -3.60
CA ARG A 272 16.78 -1.10 -2.98
C ARG A 272 15.49 -1.07 -3.82
N ILE A 273 15.18 0.07 -4.45
CA ILE A 273 13.99 0.22 -5.31
C ILE A 273 14.19 -0.60 -6.57
N LYS A 274 15.36 -0.49 -7.21
CA LYS A 274 15.71 -1.27 -8.39
C LYS A 274 15.65 -2.78 -8.12
N LEU A 275 16.16 -3.24 -6.97
CA LEU A 275 16.11 -4.64 -6.59
C LEU A 275 14.66 -5.15 -6.49
N VAL A 276 13.79 -4.43 -5.78
CA VAL A 276 12.38 -4.81 -5.62
C VAL A 276 11.65 -4.73 -6.97
N TRP A 277 11.90 -3.69 -7.76
CA TRP A 277 11.36 -3.52 -9.10
C TRP A 277 11.68 -4.71 -10.01
N ASP A 278 12.95 -5.10 -10.09
CA ASP A 278 13.41 -6.21 -10.91
C ASP A 278 12.86 -7.55 -10.38
N TYR A 279 12.75 -7.70 -9.06
CA TYR A 279 12.10 -8.86 -8.44
C TYR A 279 10.62 -8.98 -8.84
N LEU A 280 9.84 -7.90 -8.74
CA LEU A 280 8.42 -7.90 -9.10
C LEU A 280 8.20 -8.29 -10.57
N ARG A 281 9.00 -7.75 -11.49
CA ARG A 281 8.96 -8.13 -12.91
C ARG A 281 9.25 -9.61 -13.10
N LYS A 282 10.34 -10.11 -12.51
CA LYS A 282 10.73 -11.51 -12.62
C LYS A 282 9.65 -12.45 -12.09
N GLN A 283 8.96 -12.11 -11.00
CA GLN A 283 7.88 -12.94 -10.48
C GLN A 283 6.62 -12.87 -11.35
N ALA A 284 6.26 -11.69 -11.86
CA ALA A 284 5.13 -11.56 -12.78
C ALA A 284 5.35 -12.39 -14.07
N ASP A 285 6.56 -12.39 -14.62
CA ASP A 285 6.93 -13.23 -15.76
C ASP A 285 6.90 -14.72 -15.40
N LYS A 286 7.50 -15.11 -14.26
CA LYS A 286 7.55 -16.51 -13.80
C LYS A 286 6.15 -17.12 -13.60
N TYR A 287 5.22 -16.34 -13.07
CA TYR A 287 3.86 -16.79 -12.77
C TYR A 287 2.82 -16.27 -13.78
N GLN A 288 3.24 -15.95 -15.00
CA GLN A 288 2.33 -15.46 -16.05
C GLN A 288 1.14 -16.40 -16.30
N HIS A 289 1.34 -17.72 -16.16
CA HIS A 289 0.29 -18.74 -16.29
C HIS A 289 -0.86 -18.61 -15.27
N LEU A 290 -0.62 -17.96 -14.12
CA LEU A 290 -1.66 -17.65 -13.13
C LEU A 290 -2.44 -16.38 -13.48
N LEU A 291 -1.80 -15.47 -14.21
CA LEU A 291 -2.36 -14.15 -14.53
C LEU A 291 -3.18 -14.20 -15.83
N VAL A 292 -2.66 -14.88 -16.85
CA VAL A 292 -3.22 -14.93 -18.21
C VAL A 292 -3.58 -16.37 -18.58
N ASP A 293 -4.56 -16.56 -19.47
CA ASP A 293 -4.85 -17.84 -20.14
C ASP A 293 -3.97 -18.14 -21.34
#